data_AF-A0A0G1MCU3-F1
#
_entry.id   AF-A0A0G1MCU3-F1
#
_cell.length_a   1.000
_cell.length_b   1.000
_cell.length_c   1.000
_cell.angle_alpha   90.00
_cell.angle_beta   90.00
_cell.angle_gamma   90.00
#
_symmetry.space_group_name_H-M   'P 1'
#
loop_
_entity.id
_entity.type
_entity.pdbx_description
1 polymer ?
#
loop_
_entity_poly.entity_id
_entity_poly.type
_entity_poly.pdbx_seq_one_letter_code
_entity_poly.pdbx_strand_id
1 'polypeptide(L)'
;MAQEISLEARVAASIRELRFSFGGVVESFSAEVGKMVSAGEIIGRLKREELTKKRQLKLEGYNKMRATFEQLKKKLEGDDDPDKKYLMDRAQADLNSSVLEVELAQLEFDGAELKCPFPGLVMDDGGIAPGMAISPASFSVKIADLSSIKVQAEVGQEKMSLIKKDQYAEFTPLSLPEAVYKGRIFGFTPGPLDRRSNDFGVWCSLETKDNLLPGMTGALKIYFDR
;
A
#
# COMPACT_ATOMS: atom_id res chain seq x y z
N MET A 1 -32.63 26.10 15.31
CA MET A 1 -31.31 26.50 14.79
C MET A 1 -30.35 25.41 15.25
N ALA A 2 -29.71 24.70 14.32
CA ALA A 2 -28.68 23.73 14.69
C ALA A 2 -27.54 24.49 15.39
N GLN A 3 -27.05 23.97 16.52
CA GLN A 3 -25.89 24.56 17.18
C GLN A 3 -24.62 24.05 16.50
N GLU A 4 -23.63 24.93 16.36
CA GLU A 4 -22.33 24.58 15.79
C GLU A 4 -21.21 24.85 16.79
N ILE A 5 -20.18 24.00 16.74
CA ILE A 5 -18.89 24.25 17.36
C ILE A 5 -17.84 24.31 16.26
N SER A 6 -17.00 25.34 16.30
CA SER A 6 -15.84 25.48 15.41
C SER A 6 -14.58 25.11 16.17
N LEU A 7 -13.81 24.17 15.63
CA LEU A 7 -12.55 23.69 16.18
C LEU A 7 -11.41 23.90 15.17
N GLU A 8 -10.20 24.09 15.68
CA GLU A 8 -9.01 24.01 14.86
C GLU A 8 -8.74 22.55 14.49
N ALA A 9 -8.43 22.32 13.22
CA ALA A 9 -8.24 20.98 12.71
C ALA A 9 -7.12 20.91 11.67
N ARG A 10 -6.57 19.71 11.51
CA ARG A 10 -5.50 19.40 10.60
C ARG A 10 -5.83 18.18 9.74
N VAL A 11 -5.49 18.26 8.47
CA VAL A 11 -5.53 17.12 7.54
C VAL A 11 -4.40 16.16 7.90
N ALA A 12 -4.75 14.91 8.16
CA ALA A 12 -3.81 13.83 8.42
C ALA A 12 -4.00 12.73 7.37
N ALA A 13 -2.91 12.02 7.11
CA ALA A 13 -2.90 10.79 6.32
C ALA A 13 -2.02 9.76 7.01
N SER A 14 -2.28 8.49 6.72
CA SER A 14 -1.42 7.40 7.19
C SER A 14 -0.08 7.47 6.46
N ILE A 15 1.01 7.45 7.23
CA ILE A 15 2.35 7.29 6.67
C ILE A 15 2.59 5.79 6.47
N ARG A 16 2.98 5.41 5.27
CA ARG A 16 3.29 4.03 4.90
C ARG A 16 4.76 3.94 4.53
N GLU A 17 5.43 2.93 5.04
CA GLU A 17 6.79 2.60 4.66
C GLU A 17 6.79 1.53 3.57
N LEU A 18 7.32 1.87 2.39
CA LEU A 18 7.52 0.94 1.30
C LEU A 18 8.98 0.49 1.27
N ARG A 19 9.18 -0.81 1.03
CA ARG A 19 10.49 -1.48 1.01
C ARG A 19 10.53 -2.45 -0.16
N PHE A 20 11.70 -2.65 -0.74
CA PHE A 20 11.89 -3.76 -1.68
C PHE A 20 11.69 -5.09 -0.96
N SER A 21 11.08 -6.06 -1.65
CA SER A 21 10.78 -7.37 -1.07
C SER A 21 12.02 -8.23 -0.85
N PHE A 22 13.10 -7.98 -1.60
CA PHE A 22 14.40 -8.63 -1.44
C PHE A 22 15.55 -7.66 -1.76
N GLY A 23 16.78 -8.09 -1.50
CA GLY A 23 17.99 -7.29 -1.71
C GLY A 23 18.56 -7.39 -3.12
N GLY A 24 19.28 -6.35 -3.54
CA GLY A 24 19.89 -6.27 -4.85
C GLY A 24 20.53 -4.92 -5.12
N VAL A 25 21.01 -4.71 -6.34
CA VAL A 25 21.55 -3.42 -6.77
C VAL A 25 20.44 -2.60 -7.43
N VAL A 26 20.28 -1.34 -7.04
CA VAL A 26 19.28 -0.45 -7.63
C VAL A 26 19.67 -0.13 -9.08
N GLU A 27 18.76 -0.41 -10.01
CA GLU A 27 18.88 -0.06 -11.43
C GLU A 27 18.33 1.35 -11.68
N SER A 28 17.15 1.65 -11.16
CA SER A 28 16.52 2.96 -11.26
C SER A 28 15.69 3.29 -10.01
N PHE A 29 15.55 4.58 -9.73
CA PHE A 29 14.76 5.09 -8.62
C PHE A 29 14.21 6.47 -8.98
N SER A 30 12.92 6.70 -8.72
CA SER A 30 12.19 7.90 -9.18
C SER A 30 11.27 8.50 -8.13
N ALA A 31 11.33 8.03 -6.88
CA ALA A 31 10.70 8.69 -5.75
C ALA A 31 11.61 9.82 -5.26
N GLU A 32 11.04 11.02 -5.20
CA GLU A 32 11.72 12.24 -4.72
C GLU A 32 10.81 12.91 -3.71
N VAL A 33 11.37 13.45 -2.63
CA VAL A 33 10.59 14.14 -1.59
C VAL A 33 9.75 15.26 -2.20
N GLY A 34 8.46 15.28 -1.86
CA GLY A 34 7.48 16.24 -2.40
C GLY A 34 6.83 15.82 -3.72
N LYS A 35 7.29 14.74 -4.35
CA LYS A 35 6.67 14.20 -5.57
C LYS A 35 5.39 13.42 -5.25
N MET A 36 4.39 13.58 -6.10
CA MET A 36 3.17 12.78 -6.10
C MET A 36 3.39 11.48 -6.87
N VAL A 37 2.87 10.37 -6.34
CA VAL A 37 2.92 9.06 -6.98
C VAL A 37 1.51 8.48 -7.10
N SER A 38 1.26 7.76 -8.19
CA SER A 38 -0.02 7.11 -8.44
C SER A 38 -0.04 5.68 -7.91
N ALA A 39 -1.24 5.16 -7.63
CA ALA A 39 -1.39 3.74 -7.33
C ALA A 39 -0.93 2.88 -8.53
N GLY A 40 -0.11 1.87 -8.27
CA GLY A 40 0.53 1.01 -9.26
C GLY A 40 1.83 1.57 -9.88
N GLU A 41 2.19 2.82 -9.58
CA GLU A 41 3.42 3.42 -10.12
C GLU A 41 4.66 2.72 -9.58
N ILE A 42 5.59 2.39 -10.48
CA ILE A 42 6.90 1.85 -10.12
C ILE A 42 7.80 3.03 -9.73
N ILE A 43 8.18 3.07 -8.45
CA ILE A 43 9.03 4.13 -7.89
C ILE A 43 10.50 3.73 -7.79
N GLY A 44 10.80 2.45 -7.96
CA GLY A 44 12.16 1.93 -7.97
C GLY A 44 12.25 0.53 -8.58
N ARG A 45 13.43 0.19 -9.08
CA ARG A 45 13.71 -1.10 -9.70
C ARG A 45 15.12 -1.56 -9.36
N LEU A 46 15.26 -2.83 -9.01
CA LEU A 46 16.55 -3.51 -8.87
C LEU A 46 17.02 -4.05 -10.22
N LYS A 47 18.32 -4.27 -10.38
CA LYS A 47 18.87 -4.98 -11.54
C LYS A 47 18.23 -6.36 -11.67
N ARG A 48 17.76 -6.69 -12.88
CA ARG A 48 17.00 -7.91 -13.17
C ARG A 48 17.69 -8.86 -14.15
N GLU A 49 18.95 -8.62 -14.55
CA GLU A 49 19.58 -9.49 -15.56
C GLU A 49 19.67 -10.95 -15.08
N GLU A 50 20.07 -11.15 -13.82
CA GLU A 50 20.13 -12.48 -13.21
C GLU A 50 18.74 -13.09 -13.02
N LEU A 51 17.77 -12.31 -12.54
CA LEU A 51 16.38 -12.77 -12.35
C LEU A 51 15.74 -13.18 -13.68
N THR A 52 16.01 -12.43 -14.75
CA THR A 52 15.53 -12.74 -16.11
C THR A 52 16.10 -14.07 -16.58
N LYS A 53 17.42 -14.29 -16.41
CA LYS A 53 18.08 -15.56 -16.77
C LYS A 53 17.58 -16.73 -15.92
N LYS A 54 17.39 -16.52 -14.61
CA LYS A 54 16.85 -17.53 -13.69
C LYS A 54 15.43 -17.94 -14.09
N ARG A 55 14.57 -16.97 -14.40
CA ARG A 55 13.21 -17.23 -14.91
C ARG A 55 13.24 -18.02 -16.22
N GLN A 56 14.11 -17.64 -17.17
CA GLN A 56 14.25 -18.37 -18.42
C GLN A 56 14.69 -19.83 -18.18
N LEU A 57 15.68 -20.05 -17.31
CA LEU A 57 16.15 -21.38 -16.96
C LEU A 57 15.03 -22.26 -16.40
N LYS A 58 14.20 -21.71 -15.51
CA LYS A 58 13.04 -22.43 -14.95
C LYS A 58 11.97 -22.72 -16.01
N LEU A 59 11.73 -21.78 -16.92
CA LEU A 59 10.78 -21.95 -18.02
C LEU A 59 11.21 -23.07 -18.98
N GLU A 60 12.50 -23.16 -19.30
CA GLU A 60 13.04 -24.28 -20.10
C GLU A 60 12.90 -25.63 -19.38
N GLY A 61 13.13 -25.66 -18.06
CA GLY A 61 12.89 -26.83 -17.23
C GLY A 61 11.44 -27.31 -17.28
N TYR A 62 10.49 -26.38 -17.14
CA TYR A 62 9.06 -26.65 -17.31
C TYR A 62 8.73 -27.19 -18.70
N ASN A 63 9.23 -26.55 -19.77
CA ASN A 63 8.99 -26.99 -21.15
C ASN A 63 9.46 -28.43 -21.38
N LYS A 64 10.63 -28.79 -20.83
CA LYS A 64 11.16 -30.16 -20.90
C LYS A 64 10.27 -31.16 -20.14
N MET A 65 9.83 -30.82 -18.94
CA MET A 65 8.95 -31.68 -18.14
C MET A 65 7.59 -31.86 -18.81
N ARG A 66 7.02 -30.78 -19.34
CA ARG A 66 5.77 -30.80 -20.10
C ARG A 66 5.87 -31.71 -21.32
N ALA A 67 6.92 -31.56 -22.13
CA ALA A 67 7.13 -32.43 -23.31
C ALA A 67 7.26 -33.91 -22.91
N THR A 68 7.98 -34.19 -21.82
CA THR A 68 8.13 -35.56 -21.28
C THR A 68 6.80 -36.13 -20.82
N PHE A 69 6.00 -35.35 -20.09
CA PHE A 69 4.67 -35.73 -19.64
C PHE A 69 3.72 -35.99 -20.82
N GLU A 70 3.70 -35.12 -21.83
CA GLU A 70 2.89 -35.29 -23.04
C GLU A 70 3.27 -36.55 -23.83
N GLN A 71 4.57 -36.85 -23.94
CA GLN A 71 5.05 -38.08 -24.56
C GLN A 71 4.68 -39.32 -23.75
N LEU A 72 4.81 -39.27 -22.42
CA LEU A 72 4.43 -40.38 -21.55
C LEU A 72 2.92 -40.63 -21.62
N LYS A 73 2.11 -39.57 -21.55
CA LYS A 73 0.64 -39.65 -21.67
C LYS A 73 0.24 -40.40 -22.93
N LYS A 74 0.78 -40.02 -24.09
CA LYS A 74 0.50 -40.69 -25.38
C LYS A 74 0.93 -42.16 -25.40
N LYS A 75 2.04 -42.51 -24.73
CA LYS A 75 2.53 -43.90 -24.67
C LYS A 75 1.68 -44.81 -23.77
N LEU A 76 1.00 -44.24 -22.78
CA LEU A 76 0.22 -44.97 -21.78
C LEU A 76 -1.29 -44.89 -22.03
N GLU A 77 -1.74 -44.31 -23.15
CA GLU A 77 -3.15 -44.23 -23.51
C GLU A 77 -3.79 -45.62 -23.67
N GLY A 78 -4.94 -45.83 -23.02
CA GLY A 78 -5.77 -47.03 -23.17
C GLY A 78 -5.39 -48.24 -22.32
N ASP A 79 -4.51 -48.08 -21.33
CA ASP A 79 -4.05 -49.18 -20.47
C ASP A 79 -4.23 -48.84 -18.97
N ASP A 80 -4.88 -49.73 -18.22
CA ASP A 80 -5.33 -49.54 -16.83
C ASP A 80 -4.40 -50.22 -15.80
N ASP A 81 -3.17 -50.51 -16.21
CA ASP A 81 -2.12 -51.10 -15.37
C ASP A 81 -1.74 -50.16 -14.18
N PRO A 82 -1.77 -50.65 -12.92
CA PRO A 82 -1.36 -49.89 -11.74
C PRO A 82 0.04 -49.28 -11.83
N ASP A 83 1.00 -49.96 -12.47
CA ASP A 83 2.37 -49.47 -12.62
C ASP A 83 2.43 -48.28 -13.57
N LYS A 84 1.59 -48.28 -14.61
CA LYS A 84 1.46 -47.15 -15.55
C LYS A 84 0.83 -45.94 -14.88
N LYS A 85 -0.18 -46.16 -14.04
CA LYS A 85 -0.79 -45.10 -13.23
C LYS A 85 0.25 -44.45 -12.30
N TYR A 86 1.06 -45.24 -11.61
CA TYR A 86 2.15 -44.72 -10.77
C TYR A 86 3.16 -43.87 -11.57
N LEU A 87 3.55 -44.33 -12.77
CA LEU A 87 4.44 -43.55 -13.64
C LEU A 87 3.81 -42.22 -14.10
N MET A 88 2.50 -42.23 -14.40
CA MET A 88 1.77 -41.04 -14.80
C MET A 88 1.65 -40.04 -13.64
N ASP A 89 1.31 -40.52 -12.45
CA ASP A 89 1.21 -39.70 -11.23
C ASP A 89 2.57 -39.05 -10.89
N ARG A 90 3.67 -39.81 -11.02
CA ARG A 90 5.03 -39.28 -10.85
C ARG A 90 5.35 -38.18 -11.86
N ALA A 91 5.08 -38.42 -13.14
CA ALA A 91 5.33 -37.42 -14.19
C ALA A 91 4.47 -36.16 -14.00
N GLN A 92 3.23 -36.30 -13.53
CA GLN A 92 2.38 -35.18 -13.18
C GLN A 92 2.95 -34.39 -11.98
N ALA A 93 3.46 -35.08 -10.95
CA ALA A 93 4.09 -34.43 -9.81
C ALA A 93 5.36 -33.66 -10.21
N ASP A 94 6.19 -34.22 -11.08
CA ASP A 94 7.37 -33.56 -11.64
C ASP A 94 6.99 -32.32 -12.48
N LEU A 95 5.94 -32.43 -13.30
CA LEU A 95 5.39 -31.30 -14.05
C LEU A 95 4.89 -30.20 -13.11
N ASN A 96 4.08 -30.54 -12.11
CA ASN A 96 3.56 -29.59 -11.12
C ASN A 96 4.71 -28.87 -10.38
N SER A 97 5.76 -29.61 -10.03
CA SER A 97 6.94 -29.03 -9.38
C SER A 97 7.61 -28.01 -10.29
N SER A 98 7.78 -28.32 -11.57
CA SER A 98 8.38 -27.38 -12.53
C SER A 98 7.53 -26.11 -12.77
N VAL A 99 6.19 -26.20 -12.66
CA VAL A 99 5.30 -25.02 -12.69
C VAL A 99 5.59 -24.10 -11.50
N LEU A 100 5.64 -24.67 -10.30
CA LEU A 100 5.93 -23.90 -9.08
C LEU A 100 7.31 -23.23 -9.14
N GLU A 101 8.31 -23.89 -9.73
CA GLU A 101 9.63 -23.28 -9.92
C GLU A 101 9.59 -22.04 -10.83
N VAL A 102 8.77 -22.07 -11.89
CA VAL A 102 8.57 -20.91 -12.78
C VAL A 102 7.85 -19.79 -12.04
N GLU A 103 6.81 -20.11 -11.28
CA GLU A 103 6.05 -19.13 -10.49
C GLU A 103 6.93 -18.43 -9.45
N LEU A 104 7.78 -19.19 -8.74
CA LEU A 104 8.74 -18.62 -7.79
C LEU A 104 9.73 -17.67 -8.48
N ALA A 105 10.27 -18.06 -9.64
CA ALA A 105 11.18 -17.21 -10.39
C ALA A 105 10.48 -15.94 -10.94
N GLN A 106 9.18 -16.04 -11.27
CA GLN A 106 8.38 -14.89 -11.68
C GLN A 106 8.09 -13.94 -10.51
N LEU A 107 7.77 -14.46 -9.32
CA LEU A 107 7.58 -13.65 -8.10
C LEU A 107 8.86 -12.91 -7.71
N GLU A 108 10.02 -13.55 -7.83
CA GLU A 108 11.30 -12.87 -7.66
C GLU A 108 11.49 -11.78 -8.72
N PHE A 109 11.21 -12.06 -10.00
CA PHE A 109 11.32 -11.04 -11.05
C PHE A 109 10.41 -9.83 -10.80
N ASP A 110 9.18 -10.05 -10.34
CA ASP A 110 8.21 -8.99 -10.07
C ASP A 110 8.54 -8.22 -8.79
N GLY A 111 9.06 -8.89 -7.75
CA GLY A 111 9.48 -8.27 -6.50
C GLY A 111 10.74 -7.39 -6.63
N ALA A 112 11.41 -7.40 -7.78
CA ALA A 112 12.48 -6.45 -8.09
C ALA A 112 11.95 -5.04 -8.41
N GLU A 113 10.64 -4.86 -8.55
CA GLU A 113 10.00 -3.56 -8.71
C GLU A 113 9.35 -3.11 -7.41
N LEU A 114 9.70 -1.91 -6.95
CA LEU A 114 9.01 -1.25 -5.85
C LEU A 114 7.84 -0.45 -6.41
N LYS A 115 6.62 -0.93 -6.16
CA LYS A 115 5.37 -0.29 -6.61
C LYS A 115 4.67 0.41 -5.46
N CYS A 116 4.14 1.61 -5.71
CA CYS A 116 3.28 2.30 -4.74
C CYS A 116 1.85 1.74 -4.84
N PRO A 117 1.25 1.15 -3.79
CA PRO A 117 -0.07 0.53 -3.90
C PRO A 117 -1.24 1.52 -3.77
N PHE A 118 -0.99 2.81 -3.53
CA PHE A 118 -1.98 3.86 -3.32
C PHE A 118 -1.51 5.19 -3.92
N PRO A 119 -2.42 6.16 -4.18
CA PRO A 119 -1.99 7.52 -4.50
C PRO A 119 -1.30 8.15 -3.28
N GLY A 120 -0.14 8.76 -3.48
CA GLY A 120 0.71 9.15 -2.36
C GLY A 120 1.54 10.40 -2.60
N LEU A 121 1.98 11.02 -1.51
CA LEU A 121 3.00 12.07 -1.50
C LEU A 121 4.27 11.52 -0.84
N VAL A 122 5.40 11.57 -1.54
CA VAL A 122 6.69 11.09 -1.01
C VAL A 122 7.19 12.05 0.07
N MET A 123 7.40 11.53 1.27
CA MET A 123 7.85 12.27 2.45
C MET A 123 9.33 12.06 2.75
N ASP A 124 9.83 10.87 2.43
CA ASP A 124 11.22 10.43 2.65
C ASP A 124 11.55 9.43 1.54
N ASP A 125 12.59 9.70 0.75
CA ASP A 125 13.04 8.85 -0.35
C ASP A 125 13.99 7.73 0.11
N GLY A 126 14.33 7.70 1.41
CA GLY A 126 15.24 6.73 2.02
C GLY A 126 16.69 6.90 1.57
N GLY A 127 17.05 7.97 0.86
CA GLY A 127 18.39 8.16 0.31
C GLY A 127 18.81 7.09 -0.71
N ILE A 128 17.83 6.43 -1.36
CA ILE A 128 18.09 5.37 -2.33
C ILE A 128 18.53 6.01 -3.65
N ALA A 129 19.66 5.55 -4.20
CA ALA A 129 20.18 5.99 -5.48
C ALA A 129 20.55 4.81 -6.40
N PRO A 130 20.48 5.00 -7.73
CA PRO A 130 20.98 4.00 -8.69
C PRO A 130 22.42 3.57 -8.40
N GLY A 131 22.69 2.28 -8.50
CA GLY A 131 23.99 1.67 -8.22
C GLY A 131 24.21 1.26 -6.75
N MET A 132 23.36 1.68 -5.81
CA MET A 132 23.45 1.23 -4.42
C MET A 132 23.03 -0.24 -4.28
N ALA A 133 23.74 -0.98 -3.43
CA ALA A 133 23.30 -2.29 -2.97
C ALA A 133 22.38 -2.13 -1.74
N ILE A 134 21.19 -2.71 -1.80
CA ILE A 134 20.16 -2.55 -0.78
C ILE A 134 19.61 -3.89 -0.30
N SER A 135 18.99 -3.88 0.88
CA SER A 135 18.24 -4.99 1.46
C SER A 135 16.89 -4.49 1.98
N PRO A 136 15.89 -5.37 2.20
CA PRO A 136 14.59 -4.96 2.75
C PRO A 136 14.68 -4.24 4.10
N ALA A 137 15.71 -4.57 4.90
CA ALA A 137 15.92 -3.97 6.21
C ALA A 137 16.58 -2.58 6.14
N SER A 138 17.43 -2.32 5.14
CA SER A 138 18.36 -1.18 5.16
C SER A 138 17.76 0.15 4.71
N PHE A 139 16.76 0.15 3.83
CA PHE A 139 16.16 1.38 3.30
C PHE A 139 14.63 1.26 3.20
N SER A 140 13.92 2.35 3.48
CA SER A 140 12.48 2.48 3.26
C SER A 140 12.13 3.84 2.69
N VAL A 141 11.11 3.86 1.85
CA VAL A 141 10.49 5.09 1.32
C VAL A 141 9.25 5.37 2.12
N LYS A 142 9.12 6.57 2.69
CA LYS A 142 7.91 6.97 3.43
C LYS A 142 7.00 7.75 2.51
N ILE A 143 5.78 7.29 2.38
CA ILE A 143 4.76 7.91 1.53
C ILE A 143 3.51 8.17 2.38
N ALA A 144 3.01 9.40 2.33
CA ALA A 144 1.71 9.72 2.89
C ALA A 144 0.62 9.21 1.95
N ASP A 145 -0.21 8.30 2.44
CA ASP A 145 -1.30 7.67 1.68
C ASP A 145 -2.50 8.62 1.55
N LEU A 146 -2.66 9.22 0.37
CA LEU A 146 -3.71 10.21 0.10
C LEU A 146 -5.11 9.59 0.08
N SER A 147 -5.24 8.28 -0.13
CA SER A 147 -6.53 7.59 -0.02
C SER A 147 -7.04 7.56 1.43
N SER A 148 -6.10 7.64 2.39
CA SER A 148 -6.37 7.58 3.83
C SER A 148 -6.62 8.93 4.51
N ILE A 149 -6.76 10.02 3.73
CA ILE A 149 -6.97 11.38 4.24
C ILE A 149 -8.15 11.45 5.21
N LYS A 150 -7.91 12.08 6.35
CA LYS A 150 -8.86 12.36 7.44
C LYS A 150 -8.54 13.72 8.05
N VAL A 151 -9.47 14.26 8.81
CA VAL A 151 -9.27 15.49 9.57
C VAL A 151 -9.24 15.17 11.06
N GLN A 152 -8.22 15.67 11.75
CA GLN A 152 -8.10 15.63 13.20
C GLN A 152 -8.35 17.02 13.76
N ALA A 153 -9.36 17.16 14.62
CA ALA A 153 -9.61 18.39 15.36
C ALA A 153 -9.22 18.23 16.82
N GLU A 154 -8.83 19.34 17.44
CA GLU A 154 -8.53 19.41 18.87
C GLU A 154 -9.76 19.93 19.61
N VAL A 155 -10.23 19.19 20.62
CA VAL A 155 -11.37 19.58 21.45
C VAL A 155 -10.97 19.65 22.92
N GLY A 156 -11.28 20.76 23.58
CA GLY A 156 -11.17 20.90 25.02
C GLY A 156 -12.08 19.91 25.75
N GLN A 157 -11.60 19.38 26.87
CA GLN A 157 -12.29 18.37 27.67
C GLN A 157 -13.74 18.77 28.03
N GLU A 158 -14.00 20.06 28.25
CA GLU A 158 -15.31 20.61 28.61
C GLU A 158 -16.34 20.51 27.48
N LYS A 159 -15.90 20.45 26.22
CA LYS A 159 -16.77 20.33 25.03
C LYS A 159 -16.86 18.91 24.49
N MET A 160 -16.08 17.97 25.04
CA MET A 160 -16.07 16.56 24.66
C MET A 160 -17.45 15.91 24.72
N SER A 161 -18.29 16.29 25.69
CA SER A 161 -19.64 15.76 25.88
C SER A 161 -20.63 16.15 24.77
N LEU A 162 -20.33 17.23 24.03
CA LEU A 162 -21.14 17.72 22.92
C LEU A 162 -20.86 16.96 21.62
N ILE A 163 -19.67 16.36 21.51
CA ILE A 163 -19.24 15.65 20.31
C ILE A 163 -19.58 14.17 20.42
N LYS A 164 -20.29 13.66 19.42
CA LYS A 164 -20.73 12.28 19.33
C LYS A 164 -20.35 11.70 17.97
N LYS A 165 -20.25 10.38 17.93
CA LYS A 165 -20.07 9.64 16.68
C LYS A 165 -21.24 9.94 15.71
N ASP A 166 -20.93 9.93 14.42
CA ASP A 166 -21.81 10.11 13.27
C ASP A 166 -22.42 11.52 13.09
N GLN A 167 -22.00 12.49 13.93
CA GLN A 167 -22.34 13.90 13.75
C GLN A 167 -21.80 14.45 12.44
N TYR A 168 -22.62 15.27 11.79
CA TYR A 168 -22.25 15.98 10.56
C TYR A 168 -21.21 17.06 10.87
N ALA A 169 -20.19 17.15 10.02
CA ALA A 169 -19.16 18.14 10.15
C ALA A 169 -18.73 18.70 8.78
N GLU A 170 -18.26 19.93 8.78
CA GLU A 170 -17.76 20.64 7.60
C GLU A 170 -16.36 21.16 7.88
N PHE A 171 -15.40 20.76 7.06
CA PHE A 171 -14.02 21.21 7.14
C PHE A 171 -13.74 22.25 6.07
N THR A 172 -13.19 23.39 6.47
CA THR A 172 -12.74 24.46 5.57
C THR A 172 -11.24 24.68 5.76
N PRO A 173 -10.39 24.27 4.81
CA PRO A 173 -8.95 24.50 4.88
C PRO A 173 -8.62 25.99 4.81
N LEU A 174 -7.64 26.46 5.59
CA LEU A 174 -7.16 27.85 5.51
C LEU A 174 -6.58 28.20 4.13
N SER A 175 -6.00 27.21 3.45
CA SER A 175 -5.45 27.34 2.10
C SER A 175 -6.51 27.37 1.00
N LEU A 176 -7.75 26.94 1.28
CA LEU A 176 -8.86 26.87 0.32
C LEU A 176 -10.16 27.40 0.98
N PRO A 177 -10.29 28.71 1.25
CA PRO A 177 -11.41 29.24 2.02
C PRO A 177 -12.80 29.03 1.38
N GLU A 178 -12.84 28.89 0.06
CA GLU A 178 -14.08 28.64 -0.71
C GLU A 178 -14.47 27.16 -0.78
N ALA A 179 -13.58 26.26 -0.34
CA ALA A 179 -13.80 24.81 -0.41
C ALA A 179 -14.30 24.26 0.93
N VAL A 180 -15.52 23.75 0.95
CA VAL A 180 -16.12 23.10 2.12
C VAL A 180 -16.19 21.59 1.90
N TYR A 181 -15.48 20.85 2.75
CA TYR A 181 -15.45 19.39 2.72
C TYR A 181 -16.41 18.84 3.75
N LYS A 182 -17.45 18.15 3.27
CA LYS A 182 -18.46 17.53 4.11
C LYS A 182 -17.96 16.22 4.67
N GLY A 183 -18.38 15.89 5.89
CA GLY A 183 -17.91 14.72 6.58
C GLY A 183 -18.71 14.35 7.82
N ARG A 184 -18.20 13.35 8.52
CA ARG A 184 -18.77 12.86 9.78
C ARG A 184 -17.71 12.50 10.80
N ILE A 185 -18.03 12.74 12.06
CA ILE A 185 -17.20 12.31 13.19
C ILE A 185 -17.26 10.79 13.30
N PHE A 186 -16.13 10.11 13.24
CA PHE A 186 -16.09 8.64 13.32
C PHE A 186 -15.38 8.10 14.55
N GLY A 187 -14.59 8.92 15.25
CA GLY A 187 -13.86 8.46 16.43
C GLY A 187 -13.09 9.55 17.17
N PHE A 188 -12.46 9.13 18.26
CA PHE A 188 -11.67 9.98 19.15
C PHE A 188 -10.27 9.37 19.33
N THR A 189 -9.26 10.19 19.55
CA THR A 189 -7.93 9.73 19.91
C THR A 189 -7.94 9.16 21.34
N PRO A 190 -7.34 7.99 21.59
CA PRO A 190 -7.18 7.48 22.94
C PRO A 190 -6.15 8.32 23.72
N GLY A 191 -6.65 9.16 24.63
CA GLY A 191 -5.84 10.05 25.46
C GLY A 191 -5.64 11.46 24.87
N PRO A 192 -5.04 12.38 25.64
CA PRO A 192 -4.79 13.74 25.20
C PRO A 192 -3.71 13.79 24.11
N LEU A 193 -3.83 14.77 23.20
CA LEU A 193 -2.91 14.93 22.07
C LEU A 193 -1.51 15.37 22.50
N ASP A 194 -1.43 16.19 23.54
CA ASP A 194 -0.20 16.58 24.23
C ASP A 194 -0.36 16.25 25.72
N ARG A 195 0.73 15.85 26.40
CA ARG A 195 0.73 15.69 27.86
C ARG A 195 0.55 17.02 28.60
N ARG A 196 0.75 18.15 27.91
CA ARG A 196 0.61 19.51 28.45
C ARG A 196 -0.74 20.15 28.15
N SER A 197 -1.48 19.68 27.15
CA SER A 197 -2.85 20.14 26.87
C SER A 197 -3.85 19.11 27.36
N ASN A 198 -5.01 19.57 27.84
CA ASN A 198 -6.13 18.68 28.15
C ASN A 198 -7.03 18.48 26.92
N ASP A 199 -6.47 18.66 25.72
CA ASP A 199 -7.22 18.58 24.47
C ASP A 199 -7.20 17.16 23.94
N PHE A 200 -8.38 16.73 23.50
CA PHE A 200 -8.60 15.43 22.91
C PHE A 200 -8.67 15.55 21.39
N GLY A 201 -8.21 14.52 20.70
CA GLY A 201 -8.35 14.42 19.25
C GLY A 201 -9.73 13.90 18.87
N VAL A 202 -10.38 14.57 17.94
CA VAL A 202 -11.61 14.10 17.27
C VAL A 202 -11.28 13.85 15.81
N TRP A 203 -11.69 12.69 15.31
CA TRP A 203 -11.46 12.31 13.92
C TRP A 203 -12.73 12.45 13.08
N CYS A 204 -12.60 13.17 11.97
CA CYS A 204 -13.62 13.35 10.96
C CYS A 204 -13.20 12.68 9.64
N SER A 205 -14.12 11.91 9.06
CA SER A 205 -13.99 11.37 7.70
C SER A 205 -14.67 12.30 6.73
N LEU A 206 -14.03 12.58 5.59
CA LEU A 206 -14.58 13.44 4.55
C LEU A 206 -15.18 12.61 3.41
N GLU A 207 -16.25 13.12 2.81
CA GLU A 207 -16.90 12.54 1.63
C GLU A 207 -16.03 12.72 0.37
N THR A 208 -15.39 13.89 0.24
CA THR A 208 -14.42 14.20 -0.83
C THR A 208 -13.08 14.61 -0.22
N LYS A 209 -12.00 14.40 -0.98
CA LYS A 209 -10.62 14.63 -0.51
C LYS A 209 -9.77 15.38 -1.53
N ASP A 210 -10.40 15.90 -2.59
CA ASP A 210 -9.71 16.52 -3.71
C ASP A 210 -8.94 17.76 -3.24
N ASN A 211 -7.71 17.91 -3.71
CA ASN A 211 -6.80 19.02 -3.38
C ASN A 211 -6.43 19.14 -1.89
N LEU A 212 -6.79 18.18 -1.04
CA LEU A 212 -6.31 18.13 0.33
C LEU A 212 -4.94 17.47 0.39
N LEU A 213 -4.00 18.15 1.04
CA LEU A 213 -2.69 17.61 1.34
C LEU A 213 -2.52 17.39 2.84
N PRO A 214 -1.86 16.30 3.26
CA PRO A 214 -1.50 16.09 4.66
C PRO A 214 -0.75 17.30 5.21
N GLY A 215 -1.10 17.71 6.42
CA GLY A 215 -0.50 18.85 7.10
C GLY A 215 -1.26 20.16 6.95
N MET A 216 -2.19 20.30 5.99
CA MET A 216 -3.08 21.45 5.87
C MET A 216 -3.89 21.67 7.15
N THR A 217 -4.09 22.91 7.55
CA THR A 217 -4.91 23.29 8.71
C THR A 217 -6.18 24.02 8.26
N GLY A 218 -7.19 24.02 9.11
CA GLY A 218 -8.51 24.57 8.79
C GLY A 218 -9.45 24.60 9.99
N ALA A 219 -10.63 25.12 9.75
CA ALA A 219 -11.72 25.09 10.72
C ALA A 219 -12.60 23.85 10.46
N LEU A 220 -12.84 23.05 11.50
CA LEU A 220 -13.85 21.99 11.49
C LEU A 220 -15.08 22.47 12.26
N LYS A 221 -16.19 22.66 11.55
CA LYS A 221 -17.49 22.93 12.14
C LYS A 221 -18.23 21.62 12.38
N ILE A 222 -18.67 21.37 13.60
CA ILE A 222 -19.46 20.19 13.95
C ILE A 222 -20.85 20.65 14.36
N TYR A 223 -21.87 20.05 13.75
CA TYR A 223 -23.27 20.39 13.98
C TYR A 223 -23.93 19.37 14.91
N PHE A 224 -24.71 19.85 15.88
CA PHE A 224 -25.41 19.00 16.82
C PHE A 224 -26.83 19.52 17.12
N ASP A 225 -27.75 18.58 17.22
CA ASP A 225 -29.11 18.80 17.71
C ASP A 225 -29.14 18.57 19.23
N ARG A 226 -29.95 19.38 19.92
CA ARG A 226 -30.12 19.32 21.38
C ARG A 226 -30.78 18.03 21.83
#